data_AF-A0A7V3VYT8-F1
#
_entry.id   AF-A0A7V3VYT8-F1
#
_cell.length_a   1.000
_cell.length_b   1.000
_cell.length_c   1.000
_cell.angle_alpha   90.00
_cell.angle_beta   90.00
_cell.angle_gamma   90.00
#
_symmetry.space_group_name_H-M   'P 1'
#
loop_
_entity.id
_entity.type
_entity.pdbx_description
1 polymer ?
#
loop_
_entity_poly.entity_id
_entity_poly.type
_entity_poly.pdbx_seq_one_letter_code
_entity_poly.pdbx_strand_id
1 'polypeptide(L)'
;MDADAAPARRPSPPRIRYAPLGYSALYLLFWLIAPRIPDARMLTVVASTIVSLTLLVLVTAATARALQSTWSALTLAVLAAAASVPLRALYAMNLLIPPWAWLLKVPGAPDLAFVLLGAAVGVLLSRLLRSANMIPPAAAALAVVDIWTVLLGGPVQNVMQRGTQQAQRTVEAMTVRLPAPTTGAAPIAVVGFADFLFMAFFVAALCRFAGDKIGYRRTVPSLIVLLSAYMVVVLVTGWSLPALVPMAVVVVALHWRQFRYERSELFAMLYAAILVVALIAAGVFLLR
;
A
#
# COMPACT_ATOMS: atom_id res chain seq x y z
N MET A 1 -39.23 23.52 12.94
CA MET A 1 -37.93 22.91 13.26
C MET A 1 -38.08 21.43 12.98
N ASP A 2 -38.04 21.07 11.70
CA ASP A 2 -38.14 19.67 11.31
C ASP A 2 -36.76 19.06 11.43
N ALA A 3 -36.66 18.08 12.32
CA ALA A 3 -35.46 17.29 12.51
C ALA A 3 -35.08 16.67 11.16
N ASP A 4 -33.96 17.14 10.61
CA ASP A 4 -33.30 16.62 9.42
C ASP A 4 -33.03 15.13 9.64
N ALA A 5 -33.97 14.29 9.20
CA ALA A 5 -33.90 12.84 9.36
C ALA A 5 -32.69 12.36 8.55
N ALA A 6 -31.61 12.01 9.25
CA ALA A 6 -30.38 11.53 8.64
C ALA A 6 -30.72 10.44 7.61
N PRO A 7 -30.31 10.60 6.33
CA PRO A 7 -30.75 9.71 5.27
C PRO A 7 -30.37 8.28 5.61
N ALA A 8 -31.37 7.40 5.65
CA ALA A 8 -31.20 5.99 5.96
C ALA A 8 -30.11 5.38 5.06
N ARG A 9 -29.06 4.83 5.69
CA ARG A 9 -27.94 4.18 4.98
C ARG A 9 -28.50 3.01 4.17
N ARG A 10 -28.62 3.19 2.84
CA ARG A 10 -29.03 2.10 1.95
C ARG A 10 -28.01 0.96 2.06
N PRO A 11 -28.44 -0.29 2.31
CA PRO A 11 -27.54 -1.42 2.36
C PRO A 11 -26.82 -1.57 1.02
N SER A 12 -25.49 -1.64 1.06
CA SER A 12 -24.66 -1.86 -0.13
C SER A 12 -25.04 -3.19 -0.79
N PRO A 13 -25.08 -3.28 -2.13
CA PRO A 13 -25.42 -4.54 -2.80
C PRO A 13 -24.41 -5.66 -2.45
N PRO A 14 -24.88 -6.91 -2.29
CA PRO A 14 -24.08 -8.02 -1.75
C PRO A 14 -22.84 -8.36 -2.57
N ARG A 15 -22.84 -8.07 -3.88
CA ARG A 15 -21.70 -8.36 -4.79
C ARG A 15 -20.39 -7.68 -4.40
N ILE A 16 -20.43 -6.57 -3.65
CA ILE A 16 -19.22 -5.83 -3.28
C ILE A 16 -18.42 -6.56 -2.19
N ARG A 17 -19.06 -7.39 -1.35
CA ARG A 17 -18.42 -8.03 -0.19
C ARG A 17 -17.42 -9.13 -0.56
N TYR A 18 -17.63 -9.80 -1.69
CA TYR A 18 -16.81 -10.95 -2.12
C TYR A 18 -15.70 -10.57 -3.11
N ALA A 19 -15.65 -9.30 -3.56
CA ALA A 19 -14.60 -8.79 -4.44
C ALA A 19 -13.16 -9.06 -3.93
N PRO A 20 -12.80 -8.83 -2.65
CA PRO A 20 -11.44 -9.09 -2.18
C PRO A 20 -11.04 -10.57 -2.28
N LEU A 21 -11.97 -11.50 -2.05
CA LEU A 21 -11.72 -12.94 -2.20
C LEU A 21 -11.45 -13.30 -3.67
N GLY A 22 -12.24 -12.75 -4.60
CA GLY A 22 -12.03 -12.96 -6.03
C GLY A 22 -10.67 -12.46 -6.51
N TYR A 23 -10.29 -11.23 -6.14
CA TYR A 23 -8.97 -10.69 -6.51
C TYR A 23 -7.81 -11.43 -5.81
N SER A 24 -8.01 -11.89 -4.58
CA SER A 24 -7.02 -12.71 -3.86
C SER A 24 -6.80 -14.06 -4.55
N ALA A 25 -7.87 -14.72 -4.99
CA ALA A 25 -7.77 -15.96 -5.74
C ALA A 25 -7.06 -15.75 -7.09
N LEU A 26 -7.36 -14.66 -7.80
CA LEU A 26 -6.65 -14.30 -9.04
C LEU A 26 -5.16 -14.02 -8.80
N TYR A 27 -4.82 -13.35 -7.70
CA TYR A 27 -3.42 -13.10 -7.32
C TYR A 27 -2.66 -14.40 -7.04
N LEU A 28 -3.25 -15.34 -6.30
CA LEU A 28 -2.63 -16.64 -6.05
C LEU A 28 -2.52 -17.48 -7.33
N LEU A 29 -3.56 -17.47 -8.18
CA LEU A 29 -3.52 -18.14 -9.48
C LEU A 29 -2.40 -17.57 -10.36
N PHE A 30 -2.24 -16.24 -10.36
CA PHE A 30 -1.16 -15.59 -11.08
C PHE A 30 0.21 -16.02 -10.56
N TRP A 31 0.39 -16.13 -9.24
CA TRP A 31 1.62 -16.67 -8.63
C TRP A 31 1.91 -18.14 -8.98
N LEU A 32 0.88 -18.93 -9.27
CA LEU A 32 1.07 -20.29 -9.77
C LEU A 32 1.50 -20.29 -11.25
N ILE A 33 0.97 -19.37 -12.06
CA ILE A 33 1.22 -19.35 -13.51
C ILE A 33 2.53 -18.65 -13.86
N ALA A 34 2.79 -17.47 -13.29
CA ALA A 34 3.88 -16.58 -13.70
C ALA A 34 5.27 -17.24 -13.66
N PRO A 35 5.65 -18.02 -12.62
CA PRO A 35 6.94 -18.70 -12.58
C PRO A 35 7.11 -19.79 -13.65
N ARG A 36 6.02 -20.26 -14.27
CA ARG A 36 6.06 -21.30 -15.31
C ARG A 36 6.32 -20.76 -16.71
N ILE A 37 6.37 -19.44 -16.88
CA ILE A 37 6.67 -18.80 -18.16
C ILE A 37 8.21 -18.74 -18.30
N PRO A 38 8.82 -19.50 -19.23
CA PRO A 38 10.29 -19.59 -19.36
C PRO A 38 10.92 -18.38 -20.07
N ASP A 39 10.13 -17.36 -20.42
CA ASP A 39 10.55 -16.23 -21.23
C ASP A 39 11.09 -15.08 -20.38
N ALA A 40 12.37 -14.75 -20.55
CA ALA A 40 13.06 -13.67 -19.86
C ALA A 40 13.06 -12.34 -20.65
N ARG A 41 12.30 -12.23 -21.74
CA ARG A 41 12.17 -10.96 -22.48
C ARG A 41 11.68 -9.86 -21.56
N MET A 42 12.27 -8.66 -21.69
CA MET A 42 11.90 -7.46 -20.93
C MET A 42 10.38 -7.20 -20.97
N LEU A 43 9.75 -7.43 -22.12
CA LEU A 43 8.30 -7.27 -22.29
C LEU A 43 7.50 -8.18 -21.35
N THR A 44 7.93 -9.45 -21.20
CA THR A 44 7.26 -10.44 -20.35
C THR A 44 7.39 -10.06 -18.88
N VAL A 45 8.56 -9.57 -18.47
CA VAL A 45 8.80 -9.07 -17.10
C VAL A 45 7.98 -7.82 -16.80
N VAL A 46 7.94 -6.85 -17.73
CA VAL A 46 7.13 -5.64 -17.59
C VAL A 46 5.65 -6.00 -17.51
N ALA A 47 5.16 -6.88 -18.40
CA ALA A 47 3.78 -7.31 -18.41
C ALA A 47 3.40 -8.06 -17.11
N SER A 48 4.23 -8.99 -16.64
CA SER A 48 3.98 -9.72 -15.38
C SER A 48 3.97 -8.77 -14.18
N THR A 49 4.85 -7.77 -14.18
CA THR A 49 4.91 -6.73 -13.14
C THR A 49 3.64 -5.88 -13.12
N ILE A 50 3.20 -5.40 -14.29
CA ILE A 50 1.96 -4.60 -14.42
C ILE A 50 0.75 -5.40 -13.95
N VAL A 51 0.64 -6.67 -14.36
CA VAL A 51 -0.47 -7.55 -13.95
C VAL A 51 -0.43 -7.78 -12.44
N SER A 52 0.74 -8.09 -11.87
CA SER A 52 0.89 -8.29 -10.43
C SER A 52 0.48 -7.05 -9.63
N LEU A 53 1.02 -5.89 -10.02
CA LEU A 53 0.73 -4.62 -9.38
C LEU A 53 -0.76 -4.28 -9.47
N THR A 54 -1.37 -4.50 -10.63
CA THR A 54 -2.81 -4.31 -10.82
C THR A 54 -3.61 -5.18 -9.87
N LEU A 55 -3.28 -6.47 -9.74
CA LEU A 55 -3.94 -7.39 -8.81
C LEU A 55 -3.74 -6.96 -7.36
N LEU A 56 -2.54 -6.52 -6.97
CA LEU A 56 -2.25 -6.01 -5.63
C LEU A 56 -3.07 -4.76 -5.30
N VAL A 57 -3.16 -3.81 -6.23
CA VAL A 57 -3.99 -2.60 -6.08
C VAL A 57 -5.47 -2.99 -5.93
N LEU A 58 -5.96 -3.93 -6.75
CA LEU A 58 -7.34 -4.40 -6.70
C LEU A 58 -7.66 -5.13 -5.39
N VAL A 59 -6.79 -6.03 -4.93
CA VAL A 59 -6.92 -6.72 -3.62
C VAL A 59 -6.97 -5.70 -2.50
N THR A 60 -6.01 -4.78 -2.46
CA THR A 60 -5.89 -3.77 -1.40
C THR A 60 -7.11 -2.85 -1.37
N ALA A 61 -7.50 -2.29 -2.52
CA ALA A 61 -8.63 -1.39 -2.63
C ALA A 61 -9.97 -2.11 -2.35
N ALA A 62 -10.17 -3.32 -2.86
CA ALA A 62 -11.39 -4.10 -2.61
C ALA A 62 -11.50 -4.49 -1.13
N THR A 63 -10.38 -4.82 -0.49
CA THR A 63 -10.31 -5.10 0.96
C THR A 63 -10.66 -3.85 1.75
N ALA A 64 -10.04 -2.72 1.44
CA ALA A 64 -10.31 -1.45 2.09
C ALA A 64 -11.78 -1.04 1.99
N ARG A 65 -12.40 -1.28 0.83
CA ARG A 65 -13.82 -1.06 0.59
C ARG A 65 -14.73 -2.05 1.33
N ALA A 66 -14.32 -3.31 1.49
CA ALA A 66 -15.12 -4.33 2.16
C ALA A 66 -15.13 -4.18 3.69
N LEU A 67 -14.04 -3.69 4.29
CA LEU A 67 -13.86 -3.54 5.74
C LEU A 67 -14.53 -2.29 6.32
N GLN A 68 -15.85 -2.21 6.19
CA GLN A 68 -16.64 -1.08 6.70
C GLN A 68 -16.77 -1.06 8.24
N SER A 69 -16.66 -2.19 8.93
CA SER A 69 -16.75 -2.27 10.39
C SER A 69 -15.38 -2.26 11.08
N THR A 70 -15.25 -1.61 12.24
CA THR A 70 -13.99 -1.58 13.02
C THR A 70 -13.61 -3.00 13.40
N TRP A 71 -14.59 -3.78 13.83
CA TRP A 71 -14.39 -5.17 14.20
C TRP A 71 -13.92 -6.01 13.03
N SER A 72 -14.49 -5.86 11.82
CA SER A 72 -14.01 -6.59 10.65
C SER A 72 -12.57 -6.23 10.27
N ALA A 73 -12.19 -4.96 10.42
CA ALA A 73 -10.83 -4.52 10.13
C ALA A 73 -9.85 -5.05 11.19
N LEU A 74 -10.24 -5.01 12.46
CA LEU A 74 -9.43 -5.53 13.57
C LEU A 74 -9.26 -7.04 13.48
N THR A 75 -10.32 -7.80 13.21
CA THR A 75 -10.23 -9.26 13.08
C THR A 75 -9.35 -9.65 11.90
N LEU A 76 -9.48 -8.98 10.75
CA LEU A 76 -8.58 -9.23 9.62
C LEU A 76 -7.14 -8.86 9.96
N ALA A 77 -6.90 -7.73 10.61
CA ALA A 77 -5.55 -7.32 11.02
C ALA A 77 -4.91 -8.36 11.95
N VAL A 78 -5.63 -8.85 12.95
CA VAL A 78 -5.14 -9.87 13.89
C VAL A 78 -4.84 -11.18 13.16
N LEU A 79 -5.75 -11.67 12.32
CA LEU A 79 -5.56 -12.91 11.56
C LEU A 79 -4.39 -12.79 10.57
N ALA A 80 -4.32 -11.68 9.83
CA ALA A 80 -3.25 -11.42 8.87
C ALA A 80 -1.90 -11.23 9.58
N ALA A 81 -1.86 -10.59 10.75
CA ALA A 81 -0.67 -10.46 11.58
C ALA A 81 -0.19 -11.82 12.11
N ALA A 82 -1.10 -12.62 12.66
CA ALA A 82 -0.79 -13.97 13.15
C ALA A 82 -0.23 -14.90 12.05
N ALA A 83 -0.67 -14.70 10.80
CA ALA A 83 -0.16 -15.44 9.65
C ALA A 83 1.19 -14.91 9.13
N SER A 84 1.34 -13.59 8.98
CA SER A 84 2.47 -12.99 8.26
C SER A 84 3.65 -12.56 9.15
N VAL A 85 3.40 -12.04 10.35
CA VAL A 85 4.44 -11.49 11.23
C VAL A 85 5.37 -12.58 11.76
N PRO A 86 4.89 -13.70 12.34
CA PRO A 86 5.78 -14.77 12.78
C PRO A 86 6.59 -15.34 11.63
N LEU A 87 5.97 -15.54 10.46
CA LEU A 87 6.67 -16.07 9.29
C LEU A 87 7.83 -15.15 8.85
N ARG A 88 7.61 -13.83 8.79
CA ARG A 88 8.64 -12.85 8.43
C ARG A 88 9.71 -12.70 9.50
N ALA A 89 9.34 -12.73 10.78
CA ALA A 89 10.30 -12.71 11.90
C ALA A 89 11.18 -13.96 11.91
N LEU A 90 10.58 -15.14 11.76
CA LEU A 90 11.27 -16.42 11.68
C LEU A 90 12.20 -16.48 10.46
N TYR A 91 11.74 -16.00 9.30
CA TYR A 91 12.57 -15.87 8.10
C TYR A 91 13.79 -14.96 8.33
N ALA A 92 13.60 -13.80 8.98
CA ALA A 92 14.69 -12.91 9.33
C ALA A 92 15.71 -13.56 10.28
N MET A 93 15.25 -14.43 11.18
CA MET A 93 16.07 -15.21 12.11
C MET A 93 16.66 -16.49 11.50
N ASN A 94 16.36 -16.83 10.24
CA ASN A 94 16.72 -18.10 9.59
C ASN A 94 16.20 -19.34 10.35
N LEU A 95 15.03 -19.22 10.96
CA LEU A 95 14.33 -20.31 11.63
C LEU A 95 13.09 -20.65 10.80
N LEU A 96 12.85 -21.94 10.52
CA LEU A 96 11.64 -22.41 9.84
C LEU A 96 10.97 -23.42 10.75
N ILE A 97 10.11 -22.92 11.64
CA ILE A 97 9.44 -23.73 12.66
C ILE A 97 7.96 -23.92 12.25
N PRO A 98 7.43 -25.16 12.30
CA PRO A 98 5.99 -25.40 12.21
C PRO A 98 5.23 -24.63 13.31
N PRO A 99 3.97 -24.19 13.09
CA PRO A 99 3.12 -24.48 11.93
C PRO A 99 3.38 -23.62 10.68
N TRP A 100 3.95 -22.41 10.77
CA TRP A 100 3.92 -21.42 9.67
C TRP A 100 4.53 -21.86 8.34
N ALA A 101 5.39 -22.90 8.35
CA ALA A 101 5.93 -23.50 7.13
C ALA A 101 4.85 -23.98 6.13
N TRP A 102 3.62 -24.27 6.57
CA TRP A 102 2.54 -24.65 5.65
C TRP A 102 2.16 -23.51 4.70
N LEU A 103 2.26 -22.24 5.14
CA LEU A 103 1.89 -21.08 4.32
C LEU A 103 2.85 -20.90 3.14
N LEU A 104 4.11 -21.33 3.31
CA LEU A 104 5.12 -21.33 2.24
C LEU A 104 4.84 -22.38 1.15
N LYS A 105 3.99 -23.38 1.41
CA LYS A 105 3.60 -24.38 0.39
C LYS A 105 2.69 -23.80 -0.68
N VAL A 106 2.04 -22.66 -0.41
CA VAL A 106 1.16 -21.97 -1.36
C VAL A 106 1.90 -20.73 -1.88
N PRO A 107 2.37 -20.72 -3.14
CA PRO A 107 3.05 -19.58 -3.73
C PRO A 107 2.22 -18.29 -3.61
N GLY A 108 2.85 -17.22 -3.13
CA GLY A 108 2.22 -15.90 -2.95
C GLY A 108 1.31 -15.77 -1.72
N ALA A 109 0.99 -16.84 -0.98
CA ALA A 109 0.15 -16.74 0.22
C ALA A 109 0.76 -15.91 1.36
N PRO A 110 2.07 -16.01 1.68
CA PRO A 110 2.72 -15.13 2.65
C PRO A 110 2.60 -13.65 2.29
N ASP A 111 2.80 -13.33 1.02
CA ASP A 111 2.74 -11.96 0.51
C ASP A 111 1.31 -11.43 0.54
N LEU A 112 0.34 -12.25 0.14
CA LEU A 112 -1.07 -11.89 0.23
C LEU A 112 -1.48 -11.62 1.69
N ALA A 113 -1.08 -12.46 2.65
CA ALA A 113 -1.35 -12.23 4.07
C ALA A 113 -0.76 -10.89 4.54
N PHE A 114 0.44 -10.54 4.07
CA PHE A 114 1.10 -9.28 4.40
C PHE A 114 0.42 -8.06 3.76
N VAL A 115 -0.05 -8.18 2.51
CA VAL A 115 -0.87 -7.17 1.83
C VAL A 115 -2.18 -6.95 2.57
N LEU A 116 -2.86 -8.03 3.00
CA LEU A 116 -4.10 -7.97 3.77
C LEU A 116 -3.88 -7.33 5.14
N LEU A 117 -2.73 -7.59 5.79
CA LEU A 117 -2.34 -6.91 7.02
C LEU A 117 -2.20 -5.40 6.78
N GLY A 118 -1.44 -5.00 5.76
CA GLY A 118 -1.28 -3.60 5.39
C GLY A 118 -2.62 -2.93 5.10
N ALA A 119 -3.47 -3.60 4.34
CA ALA A 119 -4.80 -3.09 4.02
C ALA A 119 -5.68 -2.91 5.27
N ALA A 120 -5.71 -3.89 6.17
CA ALA A 120 -6.49 -3.83 7.40
C ALA A 120 -6.01 -2.70 8.34
N VAL A 121 -4.69 -2.56 8.51
CA VAL A 121 -4.10 -1.46 9.30
C VAL A 121 -4.39 -0.10 8.66
N GLY A 122 -4.26 0.02 7.34
CA GLY A 122 -4.60 1.23 6.60
C GLY A 122 -6.07 1.63 6.80
N VAL A 123 -6.99 0.67 6.76
CA VAL A 123 -8.41 0.91 7.08
C VAL A 123 -8.60 1.39 8.51
N LEU A 124 -7.94 0.78 9.49
CA LEU A 124 -8.01 1.21 10.89
C LEU A 124 -7.50 2.65 11.06
N LEU A 125 -6.35 2.98 10.46
CA LEU A 125 -5.78 4.32 10.47
C LEU A 125 -6.70 5.35 9.81
N SER A 126 -7.38 4.96 8.73
CA SER A 126 -8.31 5.87 8.04
C SER A 126 -9.41 6.37 8.97
N ARG A 127 -9.79 5.59 9.99
CA ARG A 127 -10.83 5.94 10.97
C ARG A 127 -10.41 7.08 11.89
N LEU A 128 -9.10 7.26 12.10
CA LEU A 128 -8.54 8.36 12.90
C LEU A 128 -8.79 9.73 12.27
N LEU A 129 -9.00 9.79 10.95
CA LEU A 129 -9.37 11.03 10.29
C LEU A 129 -10.77 11.47 10.77
N ARG A 130 -10.91 12.74 11.14
CA ARG A 130 -12.20 13.29 11.59
C ARG A 130 -13.02 13.87 10.45
N SER A 131 -12.37 14.41 9.42
CA SER A 131 -13.02 15.04 8.28
C SER A 131 -12.29 14.77 6.96
N ALA A 132 -12.97 15.00 5.84
CA ALA A 132 -12.41 14.87 4.49
C ALA A 132 -11.21 15.82 4.26
N ASN A 133 -11.26 17.02 4.86
CA ASN A 133 -10.23 18.04 4.74
C ASN A 133 -8.89 17.60 5.36
N MET A 134 -8.89 16.59 6.24
CA MET A 134 -7.67 15.99 6.78
C MET A 134 -6.97 15.03 5.81
N ILE A 135 -7.59 14.63 4.70
CA ILE A 135 -6.97 13.70 3.74
C ILE A 135 -5.73 14.31 3.08
N PRO A 136 -5.76 15.52 2.49
CA PRO A 136 -4.58 16.09 1.84
C PRO A 136 -3.40 16.39 2.77
N PRO A 137 -3.57 16.94 3.99
CA PRO A 137 -2.42 17.13 4.88
C PRO A 137 -1.86 15.79 5.37
N ALA A 138 -2.71 14.78 5.61
CA ALA A 138 -2.23 13.43 5.86
C ALA A 138 -1.45 12.90 4.65
N ALA A 139 -1.96 13.09 3.42
CA ALA A 139 -1.29 12.65 2.21
C ALA A 139 0.09 13.31 2.01
N ALA A 140 0.18 14.61 2.27
CA ALA A 140 1.44 15.36 2.21
C ALA A 140 2.44 14.88 3.27
N ALA A 141 2.00 14.71 4.52
CA ALA A 141 2.87 14.21 5.59
C ALA A 141 3.40 12.81 5.27
N LEU A 142 2.56 11.93 4.75
CA LEU A 142 2.93 10.56 4.39
C LEU A 142 3.87 10.50 3.18
N ALA A 143 3.63 11.33 2.17
CA ALA A 143 4.52 11.47 1.01
C ALA A 143 5.91 11.96 1.44
N VAL A 144 5.99 12.86 2.42
CA VAL A 144 7.27 13.29 2.98
C VAL A 144 7.97 12.15 3.72
N VAL A 145 7.24 11.41 4.56
CA VAL A 145 7.82 10.25 5.26
C VAL A 145 8.37 9.25 4.24
N ASP A 146 7.70 9.04 3.11
CA ASP A 146 8.18 8.19 2.01
C ASP A 146 9.48 8.69 1.37
N ILE A 147 9.50 9.98 1.00
CA ILE A 147 10.69 10.63 0.42
C ILE A 147 11.86 10.50 1.39
N TRP A 148 11.61 10.71 2.69
CA TRP A 148 12.61 10.59 3.72
C TRP A 148 13.15 9.16 3.84
N THR A 149 12.28 8.17 3.92
CA THR A 149 12.68 6.77 4.10
C THR A 149 13.38 6.20 2.87
N VAL A 150 12.96 6.60 1.67
CA VAL A 150 13.46 6.07 0.39
C VAL A 150 14.73 6.81 -0.08
N LEU A 151 14.75 8.14 -0.06
CA LEU A 151 15.82 8.95 -0.68
C LEU A 151 16.93 9.39 0.29
N LEU A 152 16.59 9.67 1.56
CA LEU A 152 17.51 10.35 2.50
C LEU A 152 18.27 9.39 3.43
N GLY A 153 18.48 8.13 3.03
CA GLY A 153 19.29 7.26 3.86
C GLY A 153 18.59 6.82 5.15
N GLY A 154 17.26 6.64 5.12
CA GLY A 154 16.51 6.09 6.24
C GLY A 154 17.14 4.78 6.77
N PRO A 155 16.71 4.26 7.94
CA PRO A 155 17.29 3.08 8.58
C PRO A 155 17.60 1.95 7.60
N VAL A 156 16.75 1.76 6.57
CA VAL A 156 16.91 0.80 5.47
C VAL A 156 18.20 0.99 4.65
N GLN A 157 18.51 2.21 4.19
CA GLN A 157 19.74 2.46 3.41
C GLN A 157 20.98 2.34 4.29
N ASN A 158 20.95 2.84 5.52
CA ASN A 158 22.04 2.67 6.50
C ASN A 158 22.28 1.19 6.84
N VAL A 159 21.21 0.40 6.90
CA VAL A 159 21.23 -1.05 7.11
C VAL A 159 21.78 -1.75 5.86
N MET A 160 21.36 -1.38 4.65
CA MET A 160 21.89 -1.92 3.39
C MET A 160 23.37 -1.58 3.15
N GLN A 161 23.81 -0.37 3.49
CA GLN A 161 25.21 0.06 3.33
C GLN A 161 26.17 -0.63 4.30
N ARG A 162 25.68 -1.09 5.46
CA ARG A 162 26.49 -1.86 6.43
C ARG A 162 26.81 -3.28 5.98
N GLY A 163 26.23 -3.76 4.88
CA GLY A 163 26.61 -5.02 4.22
C GLY A 163 26.40 -6.29 5.04
N THR A 164 25.74 -6.24 6.20
CA THR A 164 25.50 -7.43 7.02
C THR A 164 24.38 -8.27 6.41
N GLN A 165 24.52 -9.60 6.35
CA GLN A 165 23.46 -10.47 5.81
C GLN A 165 22.12 -10.31 6.57
N GLN A 166 22.16 -9.94 7.85
CA GLN A 166 20.96 -9.65 8.65
C GLN A 166 20.20 -8.40 8.18
N ALA A 167 20.93 -7.38 7.71
CA ALA A 167 20.35 -6.17 7.15
C ALA A 167 19.48 -6.45 5.93
N GLN A 168 20.03 -7.20 4.97
CA GLN A 168 19.33 -7.57 3.74
C GLN A 168 18.07 -8.39 4.03
N ARG A 169 18.15 -9.35 4.97
CA ARG A 169 16.99 -10.16 5.39
C ARG A 169 15.88 -9.33 6.03
N THR A 170 16.22 -8.28 6.77
CA THR A 170 15.22 -7.41 7.40
C THR A 170 14.45 -6.59 6.36
N VAL A 171 15.14 -6.12 5.32
CA VAL A 171 14.51 -5.40 4.19
C VAL A 171 13.60 -6.32 3.39
N GLU A 172 14.06 -7.52 3.09
CA GLU A 172 13.24 -8.54 2.42
C GLU A 172 12.02 -8.95 3.27
N ALA A 173 12.19 -9.02 4.59
CA ALA A 173 11.10 -9.32 5.51
C ALA A 173 10.06 -8.20 5.63
N MET A 174 10.33 -6.97 5.17
CA MET A 174 9.38 -5.85 5.20
C MET A 174 8.71 -5.57 3.84
N THR A 175 9.00 -6.39 2.85
CA THR A 175 8.60 -6.13 1.48
C THR A 175 7.92 -7.32 0.80
N VAL A 176 7.15 -7.05 -0.25
CA VAL A 176 6.52 -8.05 -1.10
C VAL A 176 7.28 -8.11 -2.42
N ARG A 177 7.70 -9.33 -2.78
CA ARG A 177 8.36 -9.59 -4.05
C ARG A 177 7.30 -9.69 -5.14
N LEU A 178 7.52 -9.04 -6.27
CA LEU A 178 6.67 -9.27 -7.44
C LEU A 178 7.12 -10.55 -8.16
N PRO A 179 6.18 -11.42 -8.59
CA PRO A 179 6.51 -12.63 -9.32
C PRO A 179 7.17 -12.27 -10.66
N ALA A 180 8.31 -12.92 -10.93
CA ALA A 180 9.09 -12.76 -12.15
C ALA A 180 9.34 -14.14 -12.81
N PRO A 181 9.53 -14.20 -14.15
CA PRO A 181 9.93 -15.41 -14.88
C PRO A 181 11.19 -16.07 -14.31
N THR A 182 11.23 -17.41 -14.27
CA THR A 182 12.16 -18.22 -13.45
C THR A 182 13.60 -18.37 -13.97
N THR A 183 14.01 -17.64 -15.01
CA THR A 183 15.37 -17.70 -15.52
C THR A 183 16.15 -16.41 -15.22
N GLY A 184 16.92 -16.43 -14.13
CA GLY A 184 18.03 -15.51 -13.89
C GLY A 184 17.70 -14.09 -13.41
N ALA A 185 16.43 -13.68 -13.38
CA ALA A 185 16.04 -12.40 -12.81
C ALA A 185 15.67 -12.57 -11.33
N ALA A 186 16.52 -12.07 -10.44
CA ALA A 186 16.10 -11.73 -9.08
C ALA A 186 14.81 -10.89 -9.14
N PRO A 187 13.90 -10.96 -8.15
CA PRO A 187 12.68 -10.13 -8.15
C PRO A 187 13.07 -8.66 -8.38
N ILE A 188 12.77 -8.14 -9.57
CA ILE A 188 13.31 -6.86 -10.06
C ILE A 188 12.62 -5.67 -9.37
N ALA A 189 11.44 -5.91 -8.82
CA ALA A 189 10.63 -4.89 -8.17
C ALA A 189 10.03 -5.43 -6.87
N VAL A 190 10.11 -4.57 -5.86
CA VAL A 190 9.77 -4.86 -4.49
C VAL A 190 8.81 -3.77 -4.03
N VAL A 191 7.63 -4.16 -3.57
CA VAL A 191 6.62 -3.22 -3.08
C VAL A 191 6.64 -3.24 -1.55
N GLY A 192 6.69 -2.05 -0.94
CA GLY A 192 6.80 -1.91 0.50
C GLY A 192 5.48 -2.19 1.20
N PHE A 193 5.54 -2.62 2.47
CA PHE A 193 4.36 -2.68 3.33
C PHE A 193 3.56 -1.36 3.36
N ALA A 194 4.30 -0.25 3.38
CA ALA A 194 3.76 1.11 3.41
C ALA A 194 2.81 1.38 2.24
N ASP A 195 3.12 0.89 1.04
CA ASP A 195 2.31 1.11 -0.16
C ASP A 195 0.89 0.56 0.00
N PHE A 196 0.77 -0.67 0.52
CA PHE A 196 -0.53 -1.30 0.76
C PHE A 196 -1.29 -0.60 1.89
N LEU A 197 -0.59 -0.22 2.96
CA LEU A 197 -1.16 0.49 4.10
C LEU A 197 -1.75 1.84 3.66
N PHE A 198 -1.00 2.63 2.91
CA PHE A 198 -1.45 3.97 2.51
C PHE A 198 -2.49 3.94 1.41
N MET A 199 -2.37 3.02 0.46
CA MET A 199 -3.41 2.81 -0.54
C MET A 199 -4.74 2.43 0.11
N ALA A 200 -4.73 1.49 1.06
CA ALA A 200 -5.95 1.13 1.79
C ALA A 200 -6.46 2.27 2.66
N PHE A 201 -5.56 3.03 3.31
CA PHE A 201 -5.91 4.23 4.08
C PHE A 201 -6.67 5.25 3.22
N PHE A 202 -6.14 5.61 2.04
CA PHE A 202 -6.79 6.59 1.17
C PHE A 202 -8.10 6.05 0.59
N VAL A 203 -8.13 4.80 0.12
CA VAL A 203 -9.36 4.21 -0.42
C VAL A 203 -10.44 4.15 0.66
N ALA A 204 -10.12 3.73 1.87
CA ALA A 204 -11.07 3.68 2.99
C ALA A 204 -11.55 5.09 3.40
N ALA A 205 -10.63 6.06 3.48
CA ALA A 205 -10.98 7.45 3.78
C ALA A 205 -11.92 8.04 2.71
N LEU A 206 -11.64 7.82 1.42
CA LEU A 206 -12.48 8.27 0.32
C LEU A 206 -13.84 7.55 0.31
N CYS A 207 -13.88 6.24 0.50
CA CYS A 207 -15.15 5.52 0.63
C CYS A 207 -16.01 6.07 1.78
N ARG A 208 -15.38 6.50 2.89
CA ARG A 208 -16.07 7.07 4.05
C ARG A 208 -16.56 8.51 3.81
N PHE A 209 -15.72 9.37 3.23
CA PHE A 209 -16.01 10.81 3.14
C PHE A 209 -16.51 11.28 1.77
N ALA A 210 -15.99 10.71 0.68
CA ALA A 210 -16.35 11.06 -0.70
C ALA A 210 -17.51 10.23 -1.27
N GLY A 211 -17.90 9.17 -0.56
CA GLY A 211 -18.90 8.20 -1.00
C GLY A 211 -18.32 7.11 -1.91
N ASP A 212 -18.85 5.90 -1.74
CA ASP A 212 -18.32 4.67 -2.33
C ASP A 212 -18.25 4.69 -3.86
N LYS A 213 -19.30 5.20 -4.53
CA LYS A 213 -19.37 5.14 -6.01
C LYS A 213 -18.40 6.09 -6.71
N ILE A 214 -18.22 7.30 -6.18
CA ILE A 214 -17.43 8.36 -6.84
C ILE A 214 -15.96 8.18 -6.47
N GLY A 215 -15.66 8.00 -5.19
CA GLY A 215 -14.29 7.84 -4.69
C GLY A 215 -13.62 6.59 -5.27
N TYR A 216 -14.25 5.43 -5.14
CA TYR A 216 -13.61 4.17 -5.54
C TYR A 216 -13.40 4.05 -7.05
N ARG A 217 -14.45 4.32 -7.86
CA ARG A 217 -14.40 4.09 -9.32
C ARG A 217 -13.42 4.99 -10.06
N ARG A 218 -13.14 6.19 -9.54
CA ARG A 218 -12.17 7.10 -10.17
C ARG A 218 -10.76 6.87 -9.64
N THR A 219 -10.61 6.65 -8.35
CA THR A 219 -9.29 6.52 -7.71
C THR A 219 -8.59 5.25 -8.13
N VAL A 220 -9.26 4.09 -8.06
CA VAL A 220 -8.60 2.80 -8.25
C VAL A 220 -8.02 2.63 -9.66
N PRO A 221 -8.75 2.89 -10.77
CA PRO A 221 -8.16 2.81 -12.10
C PRO A 221 -7.02 3.82 -12.31
N SER A 222 -7.14 5.03 -11.76
CA SER A 222 -6.10 6.06 -11.87
C SER A 222 -4.83 5.66 -11.11
N LEU A 223 -4.97 5.06 -9.93
CA LEU A 223 -3.84 4.47 -9.19
C LEU A 223 -3.21 3.31 -9.97
N ILE A 224 -4.00 2.41 -10.56
CA ILE A 224 -3.48 1.31 -11.39
C ILE A 224 -2.64 1.86 -12.55
N VAL A 225 -3.19 2.81 -13.32
CA VAL A 225 -2.49 3.39 -14.47
C VAL A 225 -1.22 4.12 -14.03
N LEU A 226 -1.30 4.99 -13.02
CA LEU A 226 -0.15 5.77 -12.59
C LEU A 226 0.94 4.89 -11.97
N LEU A 227 0.59 3.97 -11.07
CA LEU A 227 1.57 3.09 -10.44
C LEU A 227 2.18 2.11 -11.45
N SER A 228 1.42 1.66 -12.43
CA SER A 228 1.96 0.82 -13.52
C SER A 228 2.96 1.60 -14.36
N ALA A 229 2.63 2.83 -14.77
CA ALA A 229 3.55 3.70 -15.49
C ALA A 229 4.82 4.00 -14.66
N TYR A 230 4.66 4.25 -13.37
CA TYR A 230 5.76 4.47 -12.43
C TYR A 230 6.67 3.24 -12.35
N MET A 231 6.09 2.04 -12.25
CA MET A 231 6.86 0.80 -12.23
C MET A 231 7.61 0.55 -13.52
N VAL A 232 7.05 0.91 -14.68
CA VAL A 232 7.79 0.83 -15.95
C VAL A 232 9.01 1.74 -15.92
N VAL A 233 8.88 2.98 -15.42
CA VAL A 233 10.03 3.90 -15.26
C VAL A 233 11.07 3.31 -14.32
N VAL A 234 10.66 2.79 -13.16
CA VAL A 234 11.56 2.13 -12.19
C VAL A 234 12.31 0.96 -12.84
N LEU A 235 11.62 0.11 -13.59
CA LEU A 235 12.22 -1.06 -14.26
C LEU A 235 13.20 -0.65 -15.37
N VAL A 236 12.94 0.42 -16.12
CA VAL A 236 13.78 0.86 -17.23
C VAL A 236 14.98 1.68 -16.75
N THR A 237 14.81 2.51 -15.72
CA THR A 237 15.85 3.42 -15.21
C THR A 237 16.69 2.82 -14.08
N GLY A 238 16.15 1.82 -13.37
CA GLY A 238 16.75 1.28 -12.15
C GLY A 238 16.61 2.20 -10.94
N TRP A 239 15.87 3.31 -11.04
CA TRP A 239 15.73 4.27 -9.95
C TRP A 239 14.73 3.80 -8.90
N SER A 240 15.11 3.89 -7.62
CA SER A 240 14.18 3.70 -6.51
C SER A 240 13.40 4.98 -6.28
N LEU A 241 12.13 4.97 -6.71
CA LEU A 241 11.27 6.14 -6.63
C LEU A 241 10.19 5.95 -5.56
N PRO A 242 9.88 6.98 -4.74
CA PRO A 242 8.88 6.90 -3.67
C PRO A 242 7.48 6.78 -4.27
N ALA A 243 6.76 5.67 -4.01
CA ALA A 243 5.46 5.41 -4.62
C ALA A 243 4.31 6.17 -3.93
N LEU A 244 4.50 6.68 -2.71
CA LEU A 244 3.44 7.40 -2.00
C LEU A 244 3.19 8.80 -2.55
N VAL A 245 4.23 9.42 -3.11
CA VAL A 245 4.10 10.73 -3.77
C VAL A 245 3.07 10.68 -4.92
N PRO A 246 3.19 9.80 -5.94
CA PRO A 246 2.19 9.72 -6.99
C PRO A 246 0.80 9.29 -6.47
N MET A 247 0.71 8.42 -5.46
CA MET A 247 -0.58 8.06 -4.86
C MET A 247 -1.27 9.28 -4.22
N ALA A 248 -0.54 10.06 -3.42
CA ALA A 248 -1.03 11.27 -2.78
C ALA A 248 -1.54 12.27 -3.83
N VAL A 249 -0.76 12.49 -4.90
CA VAL A 249 -1.13 13.38 -6.00
C VAL A 249 -2.44 12.94 -6.65
N VAL A 250 -2.61 11.65 -6.97
CA VAL A 250 -3.86 11.14 -7.58
C VAL A 250 -5.06 11.34 -6.67
N VAL A 251 -4.92 10.99 -5.40
CA VAL A 251 -6.00 11.09 -4.41
C VAL A 251 -6.45 12.55 -4.27
N VAL A 252 -5.49 13.46 -4.09
CA VAL A 252 -5.74 14.89 -3.91
C VAL A 252 -6.29 15.52 -5.20
N ALA A 253 -5.68 15.26 -6.36
CA ALA A 253 -6.08 15.86 -7.63
C ALA A 253 -7.49 15.45 -8.05
N LEU A 254 -7.83 14.16 -7.95
CA LEU A 254 -9.16 13.66 -8.35
C LEU A 254 -10.30 14.14 -7.44
N HIS A 255 -9.98 14.49 -6.19
CA HIS A 255 -10.97 14.87 -5.17
C HIS A 255 -10.81 16.32 -4.71
N TRP A 256 -10.01 17.14 -5.41
CA TRP A 256 -9.73 18.51 -5.01
C TRP A 256 -11.00 19.34 -4.74
N ARG A 257 -12.04 19.14 -5.56
CA ARG A 257 -13.33 19.84 -5.43
C ARG A 257 -14.14 19.47 -4.17
N GLN A 258 -13.81 18.36 -3.51
CA GLN A 258 -14.49 17.92 -2.30
C GLN A 258 -13.86 18.49 -1.04
N PHE A 259 -12.60 18.95 -1.11
CA PHE A 259 -11.94 19.59 0.01
C PHE A 259 -12.34 21.05 0.06
N ARG A 260 -13.19 21.39 1.04
CA ARG A 260 -13.62 22.77 1.29
C ARG A 260 -12.85 23.28 2.48
N TYR A 261 -11.71 23.89 2.21
CA TYR A 261 -10.86 24.46 3.26
C TYR A 261 -11.40 25.78 3.75
N GLU A 262 -11.56 25.89 5.06
CA GLU A 262 -11.61 27.20 5.70
C GLU A 262 -10.22 27.84 5.67
N ARG A 263 -10.17 29.18 5.71
CA ARG A 263 -8.89 29.92 5.70
C ARG A 263 -7.98 29.48 6.86
N SER A 264 -8.55 29.21 8.02
CA SER A 264 -7.88 28.67 9.22
C SER A 264 -7.21 27.31 8.96
N GLU A 265 -7.92 26.39 8.30
CA GLU A 265 -7.39 25.07 7.95
C GLU A 265 -6.24 25.17 6.94
N LEU A 266 -6.34 26.09 5.98
CA LEU A 266 -5.31 26.32 4.98
C LEU A 266 -4.01 26.82 5.64
N PHE A 267 -4.12 27.74 6.61
CA PHE A 267 -2.97 28.15 7.42
C PHE A 267 -2.39 27.00 8.24
N ALA A 268 -3.23 26.17 8.87
CA ALA A 268 -2.76 25.01 9.62
C ALA A 268 -2.01 24.01 8.71
N MET A 269 -2.50 23.75 7.51
CA MET A 269 -1.81 22.92 6.51
C MET A 269 -0.48 23.53 6.09
N LEU A 270 -0.43 24.85 5.89
CA LEU A 270 0.80 25.56 5.54
C LEU A 270 1.84 25.44 6.67
N TYR A 271 1.45 25.67 7.93
CA TYR A 271 2.35 25.50 9.07
C TYR A 271 2.82 24.06 9.24
N ALA A 272 1.94 23.08 9.05
CA ALA A 272 2.31 21.67 9.07
C ALA A 272 3.31 21.33 7.95
N ALA A 273 3.08 21.83 6.74
CA ALA A 273 4.00 21.64 5.61
C ALA A 273 5.36 22.29 5.88
N ILE A 274 5.39 23.52 6.40
CA ILE A 274 6.63 24.22 6.76
C ILE A 274 7.37 23.46 7.87
N LEU A 275 6.67 23.02 8.92
CA LEU A 275 7.26 22.24 10.01
C LEU A 275 7.88 20.94 9.49
N VAL A 276 7.17 20.25 8.61
CA VAL A 276 7.65 19.00 8.00
C VAL A 276 8.89 19.26 7.15
N VAL A 277 8.91 20.31 6.31
CA VAL A 277 10.10 20.71 5.54
C VAL A 277 11.26 21.09 6.47
N ALA A 278 11.00 21.79 7.57
CA ALA A 278 12.01 22.16 8.54
C ALA A 278 12.61 20.93 9.25
N LEU A 279 11.78 19.94 9.64
CA LEU A 279 12.23 18.69 10.21
C LEU A 279 13.08 17.88 9.21
N ILE A 280 12.70 17.86 7.93
CA ILE A 280 13.51 17.26 6.87
C ILE A 280 14.87 17.97 6.80
N ALA A 281 14.88 19.30 6.66
CA ALA A 281 16.10 20.07 6.52
C ALA A 281 17.03 19.89 7.74
N ALA A 282 16.46 19.91 8.94
CA ALA A 282 17.20 19.69 10.19
C ALA A 282 17.79 18.27 10.26
N GLY A 283 17.02 17.24 9.91
CA GLY A 283 17.53 15.88 9.89
C GLY A 283 18.63 15.67 8.84
N VAL A 284 18.51 16.29 7.66
CA VAL A 284 19.58 16.24 6.63
C VAL A 284 20.83 16.96 7.13
N PHE A 285 20.67 18.10 7.79
CA PHE A 285 21.78 18.85 8.38
C PHE A 285 22.48 18.06 9.49
N LEU A 286 21.74 17.40 10.38
CA LEU A 286 22.28 16.59 11.47
C LEU A 286 22.96 15.30 11.02
N LEU A 287 22.60 14.78 9.85
CA LEU A 287 23.18 13.56 9.26
C LEU A 287 24.43 13.83 8.40
N ARG A 288 24.76 15.09 8.12
CA ARG A 288 25.98 15.52 7.44
C ARG A 288 27.07 15.85 8.46
#